data_AF-A0AAN9VHG3-F1
#
_entry.id   AF-A0AAN9VHG3-F1
#
_cell.length_a   1.000
_cell.length_b   1.000
_cell.length_c   1.000
_cell.angle_alpha   90.00
_cell.angle_beta   90.00
_cell.angle_gamma   90.00
#
_symmetry.space_group_name_H-M   'P 1'
#
loop_
_entity.id
_entity.type
_entity.pdbx_description
1 polymer ?
#
loop_
_entity_poly.entity_id
_entity_poly.type
_entity_poly.pdbx_seq_one_letter_code
_entity_poly.pdbx_strand_id
1 'polypeptide(L)'
;MADFKNYTRPPFLIKVLELALGCACMALTAGKGSATSGDKQEVVHATYYGFFIVICVVVISYLLDAPIHGKLMMVIAAAGAILYITAGALNLEYHNKFVKDDKVLAAGILGLVNGVVHLVDVFLSWRG
;
A
#
# COMPACT_ATOMS: atom_id res chain seq x y z
N MET A 1 -9.56 14.15 27.27
CA MET A 1 -9.54 14.69 25.90
C MET A 1 -8.08 14.73 25.48
N ALA A 2 -7.63 13.76 24.69
CA ALA A 2 -6.21 13.60 24.35
C ALA A 2 -5.79 14.61 23.28
N ASP A 3 -4.61 15.22 23.50
CA ASP A 3 -3.96 16.25 22.71
C ASP A 3 -3.96 15.95 21.19
N PHE A 4 -4.64 16.79 20.41
CA PHE A 4 -4.73 16.71 18.95
C PHE A 4 -3.74 17.64 18.23
N LYS A 5 -2.64 18.03 18.89
CA LYS A 5 -1.85 19.20 18.50
C LYS A 5 -0.75 18.97 17.45
N ASN A 6 -0.36 17.73 17.17
CA ASN A 6 0.74 17.44 16.22
C ASN A 6 0.26 16.45 15.16
N TYR A 7 -0.43 16.95 14.14
CA TYR A 7 -0.76 16.18 12.93
C TYR A 7 -0.42 17.05 11.71
N THR A 8 0.79 16.89 11.22
CA THR A 8 1.29 17.56 10.02
C THR A 8 1.07 16.69 8.80
N ARG A 9 0.83 17.33 7.65
CA ARG A 9 0.61 16.64 6.38
C ARG A 9 1.84 15.79 6.04
N PRO A 10 1.68 14.51 5.68
CA PRO A 10 2.81 13.71 5.26
C PRO A 10 3.47 14.31 4.01
N PRO A 11 4.79 14.14 3.85
CA PRO A 11 5.52 14.74 2.74
C PRO A 11 5.06 14.12 1.42
N PHE A 12 4.75 14.97 0.44
CA PHE A 12 4.27 14.59 -0.89
C PHE A 12 5.14 13.50 -1.56
N LEU A 13 6.46 13.54 -1.34
CA LEU A 13 7.40 12.55 -1.88
C LEU A 13 7.12 11.11 -1.42
N ILE A 14 6.66 10.90 -0.19
CA ILE A 14 6.33 9.56 0.31
C ILE A 14 5.08 9.04 -0.37
N LYS A 15 4.07 9.89 -0.58
CA LYS A 15 2.86 9.52 -1.31
C LYS A 15 3.16 9.13 -2.76
N VAL A 16 4.08 9.84 -3.41
CA VAL A 16 4.54 9.48 -4.77
C VAL A 16 5.29 8.15 -4.76
N LEU A 17 6.12 7.88 -3.74
CA LEU A 17 6.83 6.61 -3.60
C LEU A 17 5.86 5.43 -3.39
N GLU A 18 4.87 5.60 -2.51
CA GLU A 18 3.80 4.62 -2.28
C GLU A 18 3.03 4.32 -3.57
N LEU A 19 2.72 5.36 -4.35
CA LEU A 19 2.03 5.22 -5.62
C LEU A 19 2.89 4.47 -6.65
N ALA A 20 4.17 4.80 -6.76
CA ALA A 20 5.09 4.15 -7.69
C ALA A 20 5.29 2.66 -7.36
N LEU A 21 5.43 2.33 -6.07
CA LEU A 21 5.52 0.95 -5.60
C LEU A 21 4.20 0.18 -5.81
N GLY A 22 3.05 0.83 -5.58
CA GLY A 22 1.73 0.27 -5.90
C GLY A 22 1.57 -0.05 -7.38
N CYS A 23 1.99 0.85 -8.27
CA CYS A 23 2.05 0.62 -9.72
C CYS A 23 2.91 -0.60 -10.07
N ALA A 24 4.09 -0.73 -9.48
CA ALA A 24 4.97 -1.87 -9.71
C ALA A 24 4.33 -3.20 -9.25
N CYS A 25 3.66 -3.20 -8.10
CA CYS A 25 2.93 -4.38 -7.60
C CYS A 25 1.81 -4.81 -8.57
N MET A 26 1.04 -3.84 -9.09
CA MET A 26 -0.02 -4.12 -10.08
C MET A 26 0.54 -4.60 -11.42
N ALA A 27 1.61 -3.99 -11.93
CA ALA A 27 2.23 -4.39 -13.18
C ALA A 27 2.73 -5.84 -13.14
N LEU A 28 3.31 -6.25 -12.01
CA LEU A 28 3.74 -7.63 -11.80
C LEU A 28 2.57 -8.62 -11.72
N THR A 29 1.48 -8.25 -11.03
CA THR A 29 0.30 -9.11 -10.88
C THR A 29 -0.56 -9.18 -12.14
N ALA A 30 -0.59 -8.14 -12.98
CA ALA A 30 -1.31 -8.12 -14.25
C ALA A 30 -0.73 -9.10 -15.30
N GLY A 31 0.58 -9.36 -15.26
CA GLY A 31 1.30 -10.13 -16.27
C GLY A 31 1.24 -11.66 -16.15
N LYS A 32 0.32 -12.23 -15.36
CA LYS A 32 0.22 -13.65 -14.87
C LYS A 32 0.81 -13.92 -13.48
N GLY A 33 1.40 -12.92 -12.81
CA GLY A 33 2.13 -13.09 -11.54
C GLY A 33 1.28 -12.99 -10.27
N SER A 34 -0.01 -13.29 -10.33
CA SER A 34 -0.86 -13.32 -9.15
C SER A 34 -1.32 -14.74 -8.89
N ALA A 35 -1.02 -15.18 -7.68
CA ALA A 35 -0.62 -16.54 -7.49
C ALA A 35 -1.15 -16.89 -6.12
N THR A 36 -2.44 -17.19 -6.06
CA THR A 36 -3.04 -17.85 -4.91
C THR A 36 -4.37 -18.47 -5.33
N SER A 37 -4.82 -19.49 -4.62
CA SER A 37 -6.08 -20.19 -4.93
C SER A 37 -7.27 -19.21 -4.81
N GLY A 38 -8.15 -19.21 -5.83
CA GLY A 38 -9.43 -18.49 -5.91
C GLY A 38 -9.59 -17.31 -4.94
N ASP A 39 -10.16 -17.60 -3.77
CA ASP A 39 -10.55 -16.62 -2.75
C ASP A 39 -9.40 -15.72 -2.25
N LYS A 40 -8.19 -16.27 -2.07
CA LYS A 40 -7.05 -15.48 -1.59
C LYS A 40 -6.55 -14.50 -2.67
N GLN A 41 -6.80 -14.79 -3.95
CA GLN A 41 -6.26 -14.02 -5.07
C GLN A 41 -7.07 -12.75 -5.25
N GLU A 42 -8.37 -12.91 -5.04
CA GLU A 42 -9.31 -11.80 -5.00
C GLU A 42 -8.94 -10.81 -3.89
N VAL A 43 -8.51 -11.29 -2.72
CA VAL A 43 -8.06 -10.41 -1.62
C VAL A 43 -6.79 -9.64 -1.98
N VAL A 44 -5.80 -10.30 -2.58
CA VAL A 44 -4.54 -9.65 -3.03
C VAL A 44 -4.82 -8.62 -4.12
N HIS A 45 -5.64 -8.96 -5.12
CA HIS A 45 -6.06 -8.04 -6.17
C HIS A 45 -6.87 -6.87 -5.64
N ALA A 46 -7.89 -7.13 -4.80
CA ALA A 46 -8.69 -6.09 -4.17
C ALA A 46 -7.82 -5.13 -3.37
N THR A 47 -6.78 -5.64 -2.71
CA THR A 47 -5.80 -4.81 -2.00
C THR A 47 -5.00 -3.93 -2.95
N TYR A 48 -4.34 -4.51 -3.96
CA TYR A 48 -3.48 -3.74 -4.86
C TYR A 48 -4.28 -2.73 -5.69
N TYR A 49 -5.33 -3.17 -6.38
CA TYR A 49 -6.15 -2.28 -7.21
C TYR A 49 -7.00 -1.32 -6.39
N GLY A 50 -7.63 -1.79 -5.31
CA GLY A 50 -8.50 -0.98 -4.48
C GLY A 50 -7.72 0.10 -3.74
N PHE A 51 -6.59 -0.25 -3.13
CA PHE A 51 -5.78 0.72 -2.41
C PHE A 51 -5.01 1.64 -3.35
N PHE A 52 -4.66 1.20 -4.56
CA PHE A 52 -4.09 2.08 -5.59
C PHE A 52 -5.01 3.27 -5.91
N ILE A 53 -6.31 3.01 -6.10
CA ILE A 53 -7.29 4.08 -6.35
C ILE A 53 -7.33 5.07 -5.18
N VAL A 54 -7.26 4.58 -3.93
CA VAL A 54 -7.24 5.43 -2.74
C VAL A 54 -6.01 6.34 -2.74
N ILE A 55 -4.81 5.82 -3.01
CA ILE A 55 -3.59 6.64 -3.08
C ILE A 55 -3.68 7.66 -4.22
N CYS A 56 -4.21 7.29 -5.39
CA CYS A 56 -4.44 8.23 -6.50
C CYS A 56 -5.30 9.42 -6.09
N VAL A 57 -6.41 9.17 -5.38
CA VAL A 57 -7.30 10.25 -4.89
C VAL A 57 -6.54 11.15 -3.91
N VAL A 58 -5.71 10.59 -3.03
CA VAL A 58 -4.90 11.38 -2.09
C VAL A 58 -3.90 12.26 -2.84
N VAL A 59 -3.18 11.71 -3.83
CA VAL A 59 -2.21 12.45 -4.64
C VAL A 59 -2.89 13.56 -5.46
N ILE A 60 -4.03 13.29 -6.10
CA ILE A 60 -4.81 14.30 -6.81
C ILE A 60 -5.28 15.41 -5.87
N SER A 61 -5.67 15.05 -4.65
CA SER A 61 -6.09 16.03 -3.65
C SER A 61 -4.94 16.95 -3.21
N TYR A 62 -3.68 16.45 -3.18
CA TYR A 62 -2.50 17.30 -3.03
C TYR A 62 -2.30 18.26 -4.21
N LEU A 63 -2.53 17.79 -5.45
CA LEU A 63 -2.40 18.62 -6.66
C LEU A 63 -3.47 19.72 -6.75
N LEU A 64 -4.67 19.44 -6.24
CA LEU A 64 -5.78 20.40 -6.20
C LEU A 64 -5.78 21.31 -4.98
N ASP A 65 -4.77 21.19 -4.10
CA ASP A 65 -4.71 21.83 -2.77
C ASP A 65 -6.01 21.67 -1.96
N ALA A 66 -6.67 20.52 -2.13
CA ALA A 66 -7.93 20.23 -1.46
C ALA A 66 -7.68 20.00 0.04
N PRO A 67 -8.52 20.55 0.93
CA PRO A 67 -8.33 20.40 2.37
C PRO A 67 -8.64 18.97 2.83
N ILE A 68 -7.61 18.11 2.93
CA ILE A 68 -7.71 16.80 3.58
C ILE A 68 -7.32 16.93 5.06
N HIS A 69 -8.12 16.31 5.94
CA HIS A 69 -7.84 16.19 7.36
C HIS A 69 -6.66 15.22 7.62
N GLY A 70 -5.63 15.66 8.34
CA GLY A 70 -4.44 14.83 8.63
C GLY A 70 -4.75 13.50 9.32
N LYS A 71 -5.78 13.46 10.18
CA LYS A 71 -6.27 12.22 10.80
C LYS A 71 -6.74 11.17 9.78
N LEU A 72 -7.43 11.63 8.73
CA LEU A 72 -7.90 10.73 7.67
C LEU A 72 -6.71 10.16 6.90
N MET A 73 -5.69 10.97 6.65
CA MET A 73 -4.46 10.53 5.96
C MET A 73 -3.73 9.46 6.77
N MET A 74 -3.61 9.64 8.08
CA MET A 74 -3.00 8.65 8.97
C MET A 74 -3.77 7.32 8.96
N VAL A 75 -5.10 7.35 9.03
CA VAL A 75 -5.93 6.14 9.00
C VAL A 75 -5.81 5.42 7.66
N ILE A 76 -5.80 6.16 6.55
CA ILE A 76 -5.59 5.60 5.22
C ILE A 76 -4.21 4.94 5.15
N ALA A 77 -3.15 5.64 5.56
CA ALA A 77 -1.79 5.10 5.55
C ALA A 77 -1.67 3.83 6.41
N ALA A 78 -2.28 3.80 7.60
CA ALA A 78 -2.28 2.63 8.47
C ALA A 78 -3.04 1.44 7.85
N ALA A 79 -4.18 1.69 7.22
CA ALA A 79 -4.91 0.66 6.49
C ALA A 79 -4.07 0.11 5.32
N GLY A 80 -3.41 0.98 4.57
CA GLY A 80 -2.52 0.59 3.47
C GLY A 80 -1.37 -0.28 3.95
N ALA A 81 -0.74 0.07 5.07
CA ALA A 81 0.31 -0.74 5.68
C ALA A 81 -0.16 -2.18 5.97
N ILE A 82 -1.28 -2.33 6.68
CA ILE A 82 -1.81 -3.65 7.06
C ILE A 82 -2.16 -4.46 5.81
N LEU A 83 -2.86 -3.84 4.85
CA LEU A 83 -3.33 -4.51 3.64
C LEU A 83 -2.16 -4.94 2.75
N TYR A 84 -1.20 -4.05 2.47
CA TYR A 84 -0.04 -4.38 1.63
C TYR A 84 0.88 -5.43 2.27
N ILE A 85 1.07 -5.39 3.59
CA ILE A 85 1.83 -6.43 4.31
C ILE A 85 1.12 -7.78 4.18
N THR A 86 -0.19 -7.81 4.39
CA THR A 86 -0.99 -9.05 4.30
C THR A 86 -0.94 -9.61 2.88
N ALA A 87 -1.14 -8.77 1.86
CA ALA A 87 -1.08 -9.18 0.45
C ALA A 87 0.32 -9.67 0.06
N GLY A 88 1.38 -8.99 0.52
CA GLY A 88 2.77 -9.41 0.30
C GLY A 88 3.10 -10.76 0.94
N ALA A 89 2.64 -10.98 2.18
CA ALA A 89 2.81 -12.25 2.88
C ALA A 89 2.06 -13.40 2.20
N LEU A 90 0.85 -13.17 1.70
CA LEU A 90 0.08 -14.18 0.97
C LEU A 90 0.77 -14.59 -0.34
N ASN A 91 1.31 -13.64 -1.10
CA ASN A 91 2.09 -13.93 -2.31
C ASN A 91 3.36 -14.74 -1.99
N LEU A 92 4.05 -14.40 -0.89
CA LEU A 92 5.23 -15.14 -0.45
C LEU A 92 4.90 -16.57 0.01
N GLU A 93 3.79 -16.74 0.73
CA GLU A 93 3.29 -18.05 1.13
C GLU A 93 2.99 -18.91 -0.11
N TYR A 94 2.34 -18.33 -1.13
CA TYR A 94 2.03 -19.07 -2.34
C TYR A 94 3.26 -19.45 -3.14
N HIS A 95 4.23 -18.53 -3.25
CA HIS A 95 5.50 -18.83 -3.90
C HIS A 95 6.19 -20.04 -3.25
N ASN A 96 6.19 -20.08 -1.91
CA ASN A 96 6.85 -21.14 -1.17
C ASN A 96 6.11 -22.49 -1.25
N LYS A 97 4.77 -22.48 -1.32
CA LYS A 97 3.95 -23.70 -1.25
C LYS A 97 3.51 -24.28 -2.60
N PHE A 98 3.32 -23.45 -3.63
CA PHE A 98 2.64 -23.85 -4.86
C PHE A 98 3.42 -23.58 -6.14
N VAL A 99 4.09 -22.42 -6.26
CA VAL A 99 4.75 -22.03 -7.52
C VAL A 99 6.06 -21.28 -7.25
N LYS A 100 7.18 -21.85 -7.69
CA LYS A 100 8.50 -21.19 -7.64
C LYS A 100 8.71 -20.27 -8.85
N ASP A 101 7.88 -19.24 -8.97
CA ASP A 101 8.00 -18.20 -9.99
C ASP A 101 8.54 -16.90 -9.38
N ASP A 102 9.66 -16.42 -9.92
CA ASP A 102 10.33 -15.20 -9.48
C ASP A 102 9.43 -13.96 -9.52
N LYS A 103 8.43 -13.93 -10.41
CA LYS A 103 7.45 -12.83 -10.48
C LYS A 103 6.57 -12.77 -9.25
N VAL A 104 6.16 -13.93 -8.72
CA VAL A 104 5.33 -14.01 -7.52
C VAL A 104 6.14 -13.61 -6.29
N LEU A 105 7.39 -14.08 -6.23
CA LEU A 105 8.33 -13.69 -5.19
C LEU A 105 8.58 -12.18 -5.19
N ALA A 106 8.86 -11.60 -6.37
CA ALA A 106 9.06 -10.17 -6.52
C ALA A 106 7.81 -9.35 -6.15
N ALA A 107 6.61 -9.80 -6.53
CA ALA A 107 5.35 -9.15 -6.14
C ALA A 107 5.14 -9.20 -4.62
N GLY A 108 5.43 -10.33 -3.99
CA GLY A 108 5.35 -10.49 -2.53
C GLY A 108 6.30 -9.55 -1.79
N ILE A 109 7.56 -9.49 -2.21
CA ILE A 109 8.58 -8.61 -1.63
C ILE A 109 8.21 -7.14 -1.83
N LEU A 110 7.81 -6.74 -3.04
CA LEU A 110 7.38 -5.37 -3.32
C LEU A 110 6.16 -4.98 -2.49
N GLY A 111 5.20 -5.90 -2.31
CA GLY A 111 4.04 -5.68 -1.44
C GLY A 111 4.44 -5.42 0.01
N LEU A 112 5.36 -6.22 0.57
CA LEU A 112 5.89 -6.01 1.91
C LEU A 112 6.63 -4.66 2.03
N VAL A 113 7.48 -4.33 1.06
CA VAL A 113 8.21 -3.05 1.04
C VAL A 113 7.22 -1.88 1.00
N ASN A 114 6.20 -1.94 0.14
CA ASN A 114 5.20 -0.88 0.07
C ASN A 114 4.40 -0.73 1.37
N GLY A 115 4.12 -1.84 2.04
CA GLY A 115 3.50 -1.84 3.36
C GLY A 115 4.37 -1.18 4.44
N VAL A 116 5.69 -1.39 4.39
CA VAL A 116 6.64 -0.69 5.28
C VAL A 116 6.68 0.81 4.96
N VAL A 117 6.64 1.21 3.70
CA VAL A 117 6.58 2.63 3.32
C VAL A 117 5.33 3.29 3.91
N HIS A 118 4.18 2.61 3.86
CA HIS A 118 2.94 3.09 4.49
C HIS A 118 3.06 3.19 6.01
N LEU A 119 3.78 2.28 6.67
CA LEU A 119 4.06 2.41 8.11
C LEU A 119 4.91 3.65 8.40
N VAL A 120 5.95 3.89 7.59
CA VAL A 120 6.79 5.09 7.72
C VAL A 120 5.93 6.35 7.53
N ASP A 121 4.99 6.34 6.60
CA ASP A 121 4.04 7.44 6.39
C ASP A 121 3.15 7.70 7.62
N VAL A 122 2.65 6.64 8.27
CA VAL A 122 1.92 6.74 9.55
C VAL A 122 2.79 7.36 10.63
N PHE A 123 4.04 6.89 10.78
CA PHE A 123 4.96 7.40 11.81
C PHE A 123 5.30 8.88 11.59
N LEU A 124 5.49 9.30 10.35
CA LEU A 124 5.77 10.71 10.02
C LEU A 124 4.55 11.58 10.22
N SER A 125 3.36 11.09 9.86
CA SER A 125 2.08 11.77 10.09
C SER A 125 1.75 11.95 11.57
N TRP A 126 2.29 11.10 12.44
CA TRP A 126 2.11 11.18 13.90
C TRP A 126 3.16 12.07 14.60
N ARG A 127 4.38 12.18 14.04
CA ARG A 127 5.48 12.97 14.64
C ARG A 127 5.50 14.42 14.19
N GLY A 128 5.07 14.71 12.97
CA GLY A 128 4.89 16.08 12.49
C GLY A 128 3.60 16.65 13.04
#